data_AF-A0A8T3Y015-F1
#
_entry.id   AF-A0A8T3Y015-F1
#
_cell.length_a   1.000
_cell.length_b   1.000
_cell.length_c   1.000
_cell.angle_alpha   90.00
_cell.angle_beta   90.00
_cell.angle_gamma   90.00
#
_symmetry.space_group_name_H-M   'P 1'
#
loop_
_entity.id
_entity.type
_entity.pdbx_description
1 polymer ?
#
loop_
_entity_poly.entity_id
_entity_poly.type
_entity_poly.pdbx_seq_one_letter_code
_entity_poly.pdbx_strand_id
1 'polypeptide(L)' 'MDIKLSKEIDSELKKASERLGFDERKIVERAILFYLSAIKNQIDLNKEFKDWEILSDEALINFENSL' A
#
# COMPACT_ATOMS: atom_id res chain seq x y z
N MET A 1 -18.33 -12.65 -5.28
CA MET A 1 -17.63 -12.82 -3.99
C MET A 1 -18.40 -11.98 -2.99
N ASP A 2 -19.11 -12.61 -2.06
CA ASP A 2 -19.83 -11.89 -1.02
C ASP A 2 -18.89 -11.60 0.14
N ILE A 3 -18.61 -10.32 0.36
CA ILE A 3 -17.84 -9.86 1.51
C ILE A 3 -18.84 -9.53 2.61
N LYS A 4 -18.75 -10.22 3.75
CA LYS A 4 -19.50 -9.82 4.94
C LYS A 4 -18.78 -8.66 5.61
N LEU A 5 -19.38 -7.48 5.53
CA LEU A 5 -18.94 -6.29 6.25
C LEU A 5 -19.55 -6.29 7.66
N SER A 6 -18.85 -5.65 8.60
CA SER A 6 -19.41 -5.41 9.92
C SER A 6 -20.49 -4.35 9.84
N LYS A 7 -21.39 -4.30 10.83
CA LYS A 7 -22.45 -3.28 10.88
C LYS A 7 -21.89 -1.86 10.95
N GLU A 8 -20.74 -1.70 11.61
CA GLU A 8 -20.04 -0.43 11.70
C GLU A 8 -19.54 0.01 10.33
N ILE A 9 -18.94 -0.91 9.56
CA ILE A 9 -18.45 -0.61 8.20
C ILE A 9 -19.62 -0.27 7.28
N ASP A 10 -20.72 -1.01 7.33
CA ASP A 10 -21.92 -0.71 6.53
C ASP A 10 -22.48 0.69 6.82
N SER A 11 -22.50 1.07 8.11
CA SER A 11 -22.96 2.40 8.54
C SER A 11 -22.07 3.52 7.99
N GLU A 12 -20.75 3.35 8.07
CA GLU A 12 -19.80 4.33 7.53
C GLU A 12 -19.81 4.37 6.00
N LEU A 13 -20.01 3.22 5.34
CA LEU A 13 -20.11 3.15 3.89
C LEU A 13 -21.34 3.91 3.38
N LYS A 14 -22.48 3.79 4.07
CA LYS A 14 -23.69 4.59 3.80
C LYS A 14 -23.47 6.08 3.95
N LYS A 15 -22.87 6.51 5.06
CA LYS A 15 -22.54 7.94 5.27
C LYS A 15 -21.60 8.47 4.20
N ALA A 16 -20.60 7.68 3.81
CA ALA A 16 -19.67 8.04 2.74
C ALA A 16 -20.37 8.12 1.38
N SER A 17 -21.27 7.18 1.08
CA SER A 17 -22.12 7.17 -0.12
C SER A 17 -22.95 8.45 -0.22
N GLU A 18 -23.67 8.80 0.84
CA GLU A 18 -24.48 10.02 0.92
C GLU A 18 -23.63 11.29 0.76
N ARG A 19 -22.48 11.36 1.45
CA ARG A 19 -21.61 12.54 1.42
C ARG A 19 -20.91 12.76 0.09
N LEU A 20 -20.52 11.68 -0.59
CA LEU A 20 -19.72 11.73 -1.82
C LEU A 20 -20.57 11.62 -3.08
N GLY A 21 -21.85 11.23 -2.97
CA GLY A 21 -22.75 11.02 -4.11
C GLY A 21 -22.35 9.82 -4.98
N PHE A 22 -21.67 8.83 -4.40
CA PHE A 22 -21.27 7.60 -5.10
C PHE A 22 -21.97 6.40 -4.49
N ASP A 23 -22.31 5.42 -5.35
CA ASP A 23 -22.79 4.12 -4.87
C ASP A 23 -21.76 3.44 -3.96
N GLU A 24 -22.27 2.75 -2.93
CA GLU A 24 -21.48 2.01 -1.94
C GLU A 24 -20.47 1.05 -2.59
N ARG A 25 -20.84 0.33 -3.65
CA ARG A 25 -19.93 -0.59 -4.35
C ARG A 25 -18.77 0.15 -4.98
N LYS A 26 -19.04 1.31 -5.58
CA LYS A 26 -18.01 2.15 -6.22
C LYS A 26 -17.03 2.71 -5.20
N ILE A 27 -17.49 2.99 -3.98
CA ILE A 27 -16.62 3.41 -2.87
C ILE A 27 -15.70 2.25 -2.48
N VAL A 28 -16.25 1.04 -2.31
CA VAL A 28 -15.47 -0.15 -1.96
C VAL A 28 -14.42 -0.46 -3.04
N GLU A 29 -14.80 -0.46 -4.32
CA GLU A 29 -13.88 -0.70 -5.44
C GLU A 29 -12.71 0.29 -5.43
N ARG A 30 -13.01 1.58 -5.24
CA ARG A 30 -11.98 2.63 -5.15
C ARG A 30 -11.07 2.46 -3.94
N ALA A 31 -11.63 2.12 -2.78
CA ALA A 31 -10.87 1.87 -1.57
C ALA A 31 -9.90 0.69 -1.75
N ILE A 32 -10.36 -0.39 -2.39
CA ILE A 32 -9.53 -1.57 -2.70
C ILE A 32 -8.40 -1.18 -3.64
N LEU A 33 -8.68 -0.48 -4.75
CA LEU A 33 -7.65 -0.06 -5.70
C LEU A 33 -6.59 0.83 -5.04
N PHE A 34 -7.03 1.78 -4.19
CA PHE A 34 -6.13 2.64 -3.45
C PHE A 34 -5.24 1.84 -2.49
N TYR A 35 -5.83 0.92 -1.73
CA TYR A 35 -5.10 0.10 -0.78
C TYR A 35 -4.10 -0.85 -1.47
N LEU A 36 -4.48 -1.46 -2.59
CA LEU A 36 -3.58 -2.29 -3.39
C LEU A 36 -2.39 -1.47 -3.94
N SER A 37 -2.63 -0.23 -4.38
CA SER A 37 -1.55 0.66 -4.80
C SER A 37 -0.60 1.00 -3.65
N ALA A 38 -1.13 1.25 -2.45
CA ALA A 38 -0.33 1.54 -1.27
C ALA A 38 0.55 0.33 -0.87
N ILE A 39 -0.01 -0.88 -0.89
CA ILE A 39 0.74 -2.13 -0.63
C ILE A 39 1.87 -2.28 -1.66
N LYS A 40 1.58 -2.08 -2.95
CA LYS A 40 2.60 -2.19 -4.00
C LYS A 40 3.76 -1.22 -3.75
N ASN A 41 3.45 0.04 -3.48
CA ASN A 41 4.47 1.04 -3.19
C ASN A 41 5.32 0.66 -1.97
N GLN A 42 4.72 0.07 -0.94
CA GLN A 42 5.46 -0.39 0.23
C GLN A 42 6.39 -1.57 -0.09
N ILE A 43 5.96 -2.49 -0.94
CA ILE A 43 6.80 -3.60 -1.41
C ILE A 43 7.98 -3.06 -2.22
N ASP A 44 7.72 -2.11 -3.13
CA ASP A 44 8.74 -1.51 -3.99
C ASP A 44 9.79 -0.76 -3.15
N LEU A 45 9.36 0.02 -2.15
CA LEU A 45 10.25 0.70 -1.19
C LEU A 45 11.10 -0.29 -0.39
N ASN A 46 10.51 -1.38 0.11
CA ASN A 46 11.26 -2.40 0.84
C ASN A 46 12.31 -3.08 -0.04
N LYS A 47 12.04 -3.22 -1.34
CA LYS A 47 13.02 -3.74 -2.28
C LYS A 47 14.15 -2.73 -2.50
N GLU A 48 13.81 -1.46 -2.69
CA GLU A 48 14.80 -0.38 -2.85
C GLU A 48 15.75 -0.30 -1.64
N PHE A 49 15.23 -0.40 -0.42
CA PHE A 49 16.09 -0.40 0.77
C PHE A 49 17.05 -1.58 0.81
N LYS A 50 16.62 -2.79 0.40
CA LYS A 50 17.52 -3.94 0.32
C LYS A 50 18.60 -3.77 -0.73
N ASP A 51 18.24 -3.20 -1.88
CA ASP A 51 19.21 -2.91 -2.93
C ASP A 51 20.23 -1.87 -2.45
N TRP A 52 19.81 -0.87 -1.66
CA TRP A 52 20.70 0.10 -1.03
C TRP A 52 21.64 -0.52 0.00
N GLU A 53 21.14 -1.43 0.84
CA GLU A 53 21.97 -2.16 1.82
C GLU A 53 23.09 -2.93 1.09
N ILE A 54 22.75 -3.70 0.06
CA ILE A 54 23.72 -4.46 -0.73
C ILE A 54 24.77 -3.54 -1.36
N LEU A 55 24.35 -2.46 -2.01
CA LEU A 55 25.26 -1.51 -2.63
C LEU A 55 26.16 -0.81 -1.60
N SER A 56 25.65 -0.56 -0.40
CA SER A 56 26.44 0.04 0.69
C SER A 56 27.51 -0.91 1.21
N ASP A 57 27.19 -2.20 1.36
CA ASP A 57 28.14 -3.24 1.75
C ASP A 57 29.23 -3.41 0.70
N GLU A 58 28.85 -3.48 -0.59
CA GLU A 58 29.79 -3.54 -1.71
C GLU A 58 30.73 -2.32 -1.75
N ALA A 59 30.19 -1.13 -1.54
CA ALA A 59 30.98 0.10 -1.51
C ALA A 59 31.99 0.10 -0.36
N LEU A 60 31.60 -0.40 0.82
CA LEU A 60 32.48 -0.52 1.97
C LEU A 60 33.63 -1.51 1.69
N ILE A 61 33.31 -2.70 1.18
CA ILE A 61 34.31 -3.72 0.85
C ILE A 61 35.31 -3.18 -0.18
N ASN A 62 34.83 -2.50 -1.22
CA ASN A 62 35.70 -1.91 -2.24
C ASN A 62 36.61 -0.82 -1.67
N PHE A 63 36.10 0.01 -0.77
CA PHE A 63 36.89 1.01 -0.07
C PHE A 63 37.99 0.36 0.78
N GLU A 64 37.65 -0.64 1.57
CA GLU A 64 38.61 -1.37 2.42
C GLU A 64 39.71 -2.05 1.60
N ASN A 65 39.38 -2.62 0.44
CA ASN A 65 40.36 -3.23 -0.47
C ASN A 65 41.28 -2.21 -1.16
N SER A 66 40.94 -0.92 -1.14
CA SER A 66 41.73 0.15 -1.76
C SER A 66 42.69 0.86 -0.80
N LEU A 67 42.66 0.50 0.49
CA LEU A 67 43.58 0.96 1.55
C LEU A 67 44.85 0.11 1.60
#